data_AF-A0A1B2JFT2-F1
#
_entry.id   AF-A0A1B2JFT2-F1
#
_cell.length_a   1.000
_cell.length_b   1.000
_cell.length_c   1.000
_cell.angle_alpha   90.00
_cell.angle_beta   90.00
_cell.angle_gamma   90.00
#
_symmetry.space_group_name_H-M   'P 1'
#
loop_
_entity.id
_entity.type
_entity.pdbx_description
1 polymer ?
#
loop_
_entity_poly.entity_id
_entity_poly.type
_entity_poly.pdbx_seq_one_letter_code
_entity_poly.pdbx_strand_id
1 'polypeptide(L)'
;MEWKLKPETEPPVNLFNANIVSPLEDMSFIGEAPTFMPAGDIIQQNITPIPDNNSSDSSKDHIVNKKKEQNRAAQRAFRQRKEAKIQELTELLNQSKKENYSLKLQLDQLKQSLNPQEAKDLNYDFPSTKNEFIHTLLKDNTKHNMSGDNVNVSKTYTDCNQELLTISAVWDYLDQKRSSIEENGQELDIQSIVESLKGNERCHGYGPAYAKSLIDELVSEFTYDS
;
A
#
# COMPACT_ATOMS: atom_id res chain seq x y z
N MET A 1 27.47 44.17 -12.76
CA MET A 1 28.09 42.83 -12.73
C MET A 1 26.98 41.82 -12.84
N GLU A 2 26.67 41.40 -14.07
CA GLU A 2 25.73 40.32 -14.36
C GLU A 2 26.38 38.98 -14.00
N TRP A 3 25.65 38.12 -13.29
CA TRP A 3 25.91 36.69 -13.27
C TRP A 3 24.64 35.98 -13.73
N LYS A 4 24.74 35.34 -14.90
CA LYS A 4 23.68 34.58 -15.54
C LYS A 4 23.55 33.21 -14.89
N LEU A 5 22.34 32.87 -14.42
CA LEU A 5 21.97 31.50 -14.08
C LEU A 5 21.88 30.66 -15.36
N LYS A 6 22.46 29.45 -15.33
CA LYS A 6 22.16 28.39 -16.30
C LYS A 6 20.94 27.59 -15.83
N PRO A 7 20.09 27.12 -16.75
CA PRO A 7 18.92 26.31 -16.42
C PRO A 7 19.31 24.84 -16.27
N GLU A 8 18.89 24.21 -15.17
CA GLU A 8 18.94 22.77 -14.99
C GLU A 8 17.58 22.17 -15.40
N THR A 9 17.65 21.17 -16.24
CA THR A 9 16.53 20.51 -16.93
C THR A 9 15.94 19.41 -16.06
N GLU A 10 14.73 19.58 -15.56
CA GLU A 10 13.94 18.49 -14.97
C GLU A 10 13.13 17.74 -16.06
N PRO A 11 13.06 16.40 -16.03
CA PRO A 11 12.16 15.65 -16.91
C PRO A 11 10.70 15.70 -16.40
N PRO A 12 9.69 15.66 -17.30
CA PRO A 12 8.29 15.80 -16.91
C PRO A 12 7.76 14.50 -16.28
N VAL A 13 7.45 14.55 -14.98
CA VAL A 13 6.70 13.49 -14.31
C VAL A 13 5.22 13.69 -14.61
N ASN A 14 4.72 13.01 -15.64
CA ASN A 14 3.28 12.89 -15.91
C ASN A 14 2.63 12.01 -14.83
N LEU A 15 2.00 12.64 -13.84
CA LEU A 15 1.13 12.00 -12.84
C LEU A 15 -0.29 12.54 -13.00
N PHE A 16 -0.91 12.23 -14.14
CA PHE A 16 -2.36 12.42 -14.33
C PHE A 16 -2.91 11.27 -15.17
N ASN A 17 -2.85 10.04 -14.63
CA ASN A 17 -3.84 9.02 -14.97
C ASN A 17 -3.80 7.84 -13.98
N ALA A 18 -4.62 7.91 -12.93
CA ALA A 18 -5.13 6.75 -12.22
C ALA A 18 -6.34 7.19 -11.37
N ASN A 19 -7.52 7.12 -12.00
CA ASN A 19 -8.82 6.82 -11.42
C ASN A 19 -9.01 7.10 -9.91
N ILE A 20 -9.31 8.35 -9.56
CA ILE A 20 -9.91 8.69 -8.28
C ILE A 20 -11.40 8.33 -8.38
N VAL A 21 -11.74 7.09 -8.05
CA VAL A 21 -13.11 6.80 -7.60
C VAL A 21 -13.32 7.58 -6.32
N SER A 22 -14.25 8.52 -6.34
CA SER A 22 -14.69 9.25 -5.16
C SER A 22 -15.64 8.36 -4.34
N PRO A 23 -15.38 8.15 -3.03
CA PRO A 23 -16.44 7.86 -2.08
C PRO A 23 -16.85 9.18 -1.44
N LEU A 24 -17.67 9.91 -2.19
CA LEU A 24 -18.58 10.90 -1.62
C LEU A 24 -19.71 10.08 -0.99
N GLU A 25 -19.57 9.66 0.27
CA GLU A 25 -20.65 9.21 1.17
C GLU A 25 -20.03 8.61 2.42
N ASP A 26 -19.73 9.48 3.39
CA ASP A 26 -20.15 9.35 4.81
C ASP A 26 -19.39 10.40 5.63
N MET A 27 -19.84 11.65 5.51
CA MET A 27 -19.47 12.73 6.41
C MET A 27 -20.73 13.16 7.16
N SER A 28 -21.30 12.22 7.91
CA SER A 28 -22.38 12.46 8.88
C SER A 28 -21.91 13.18 10.16
N PHE A 29 -20.80 13.92 10.11
CA PHE A 29 -20.29 14.74 11.23
C PHE A 29 -20.07 16.20 10.85
N ILE A 30 -20.96 16.78 10.04
CA ILE A 30 -21.05 18.24 9.93
C ILE A 30 -22.06 18.70 10.98
N GLY A 31 -21.55 19.04 12.16
CA GLY A 31 -22.27 19.98 13.03
C GLY A 31 -22.59 21.22 12.20
N GLU A 32 -23.88 21.54 12.14
CA GLU A 32 -24.53 22.60 11.40
C GLU A 32 -23.64 23.85 11.25
N ALA A 33 -23.33 24.21 10.00
CA ALA A 33 -22.57 25.43 9.72
C ALA A 33 -23.39 26.64 10.21
N PRO A 34 -22.80 27.56 10.99
CA PRO A 34 -23.50 28.77 11.38
C PRO A 34 -23.82 29.56 10.11
N THR A 35 -25.12 29.72 9.85
CA THR A 35 -25.65 30.50 8.73
C THR A 35 -24.97 31.86 8.65
N PHE A 36 -24.24 32.08 7.57
CA PHE A 36 -23.66 33.35 7.19
C PHE A 36 -24.80 34.32 6.85
N MET A 37 -25.12 35.23 7.77
CA MET A 37 -26.00 36.36 7.49
C MET A 37 -25.20 37.39 6.68
N PRO A 38 -25.64 37.78 5.47
CA PRO A 38 -24.87 38.68 4.61
C PRO A 38 -24.84 40.09 5.22
N ALA A 39 -23.67 40.73 5.16
CA ALA A 39 -23.54 42.14 5.48
C ALA A 39 -24.27 42.96 4.41
N GLY A 40 -25.35 43.66 4.78
CA GLY A 40 -26.09 44.52 3.87
C GLY A 40 -27.15 45.38 4.57
N ASP A 41 -26.92 46.69 4.46
CA ASP A 41 -27.86 47.81 4.50
C ASP A 41 -28.24 48.48 5.84
N ILE A 42 -27.91 49.77 5.87
CA ILE A 42 -28.27 50.79 6.84
C ILE A 42 -29.60 51.46 6.37
N ILE A 43 -30.39 51.97 7.34
CA ILE A 43 -31.54 52.93 7.30
C ILE A 43 -32.92 52.31 6.90
N GLN A 44 -34.11 52.54 7.51
CA GLN A 44 -34.75 53.68 8.20
C GLN A 44 -35.84 53.29 9.23
N GLN A 45 -35.80 53.97 10.39
CA GLN A 45 -36.89 54.55 11.20
C GLN A 45 -38.33 53.96 11.12
N ASN A 46 -38.84 53.45 12.26
CA ASN A 46 -39.98 54.06 12.98
C ASN A 46 -40.40 53.25 14.23
N ILE A 47 -40.08 53.77 15.43
CA ILE A 47 -40.93 53.63 16.63
C ILE A 47 -40.92 54.97 17.37
N THR A 48 -42.11 55.53 17.56
CA THR A 48 -42.48 56.78 18.25
C THR A 48 -42.41 56.68 19.79
N PRO A 49 -42.48 57.80 20.53
CA PRO A 49 -41.89 57.97 21.86
C PRO A 49 -42.87 57.71 23.01
N ILE A 50 -42.42 57.02 24.06
CA ILE A 50 -43.10 56.85 25.37
C ILE A 50 -42.02 56.90 26.48
N PRO A 51 -42.31 57.54 27.63
CA PRO A 51 -41.39 58.45 28.30
C PRO A 51 -40.45 57.78 29.29
N ASP A 52 -39.43 58.57 29.64
CA ASP A 52 -38.42 58.35 30.66
C ASP A 52 -38.91 57.57 31.88
N ASN A 53 -38.25 56.44 32.14
CA ASN A 53 -38.05 55.98 33.49
C ASN A 53 -36.56 55.69 33.68
N ASN A 54 -35.86 56.76 34.05
CA ASN A 54 -34.51 56.73 34.60
C ASN A 54 -34.47 55.79 35.82
N SER A 55 -34.09 54.52 35.62
CA SER A 55 -33.49 53.69 36.66
C SER A 55 -32.85 52.43 36.08
N SER A 56 -31.53 52.30 36.25
CA SER A 56 -30.69 51.10 36.03
C SER A 56 -30.14 50.83 34.61
N ASP A 57 -29.32 51.76 34.10
CA ASP A 57 -28.61 51.66 32.81
C ASP A 57 -27.17 51.09 32.94
N SER A 58 -26.44 51.46 34.01
CA SER A 58 -25.03 51.07 34.21
C SER A 58 -24.78 49.57 34.43
N SER A 59 -25.76 48.83 34.95
CA SER A 59 -25.64 47.38 35.19
C SER A 59 -25.70 46.55 33.91
N LYS A 60 -26.48 46.97 32.92
CA LYS A 60 -26.60 46.24 31.64
C LYS A 60 -25.34 46.40 30.80
N ASP A 61 -24.77 47.59 30.74
CA ASP A 61 -23.52 47.86 30.02
C ASP A 61 -22.31 47.13 30.60
N HIS A 62 -22.23 47.04 31.93
CA HIS A 62 -21.20 46.26 32.60
C HIS A 62 -21.31 44.75 32.29
N ILE A 63 -22.52 44.22 32.16
CA ILE A 63 -22.76 42.83 31.75
C ILE A 63 -22.37 42.62 30.28
N VAL A 64 -22.69 43.57 29.39
CA VAL A 64 -22.33 43.51 27.95
C VAL A 64 -20.81 43.56 27.76
N ASN A 65 -20.11 44.45 28.48
CA ASN A 65 -18.66 44.56 28.41
C ASN A 65 -17.96 43.29 28.92
N LYS A 66 -18.45 42.69 30.02
CA LYS A 66 -17.95 41.39 30.50
C LYS A 66 -18.16 40.27 29.49
N LYS A 67 -19.35 40.19 28.86
CA LYS A 67 -19.64 39.19 27.83
C LYS A 67 -18.78 39.37 26.57
N LYS A 68 -18.48 40.62 26.18
CA LYS A 68 -17.61 40.93 25.04
C LYS A 68 -16.17 40.51 25.30
N GLU A 69 -15.64 40.80 26.49
CA GLU A 69 -14.28 40.37 26.85
C GLU A 69 -14.20 38.85 26.98
N GLN A 70 -15.21 38.20 27.55
CA GLN A 70 -15.28 36.73 27.60
C GLN A 70 -15.32 36.10 26.21
N ASN A 71 -16.11 36.64 25.27
CA ASN A 71 -16.13 36.15 23.89
C ASN A 71 -14.79 36.38 23.18
N ARG A 72 -14.15 37.53 23.40
CA ARG A 72 -12.81 37.81 22.88
C ARG A 72 -11.78 36.83 23.45
N ALA A 73 -11.84 36.53 24.75
CA ALA A 73 -10.98 35.55 25.39
C ALA A 73 -11.24 34.12 24.87
N ALA A 74 -12.51 33.73 24.72
CA ALA A 74 -12.89 32.44 24.14
C ALA A 74 -12.40 32.29 22.70
N GLN A 75 -12.51 33.34 21.88
CA GLN A 75 -12.02 33.34 20.50
C GLN A 75 -10.49 33.22 20.44
N ARG A 76 -9.76 33.92 21.33
CA ARG A 76 -8.30 33.79 21.45
C ARG A 76 -7.93 32.37 21.86
N ALA A 77 -8.59 31.81 22.87
CA ALA A 77 -8.35 30.45 23.32
C ALA A 77 -8.64 29.42 22.20
N PHE A 78 -9.71 29.62 21.42
CA PHE A 78 -10.03 28.75 20.29
C PHE A 78 -8.96 28.82 19.20
N ARG A 79 -8.53 30.02 18.83
CA ARG A 79 -7.44 30.20 17.85
C ARG A 79 -6.15 29.56 18.33
N GLN A 80 -5.76 29.79 19.59
CA GLN A 80 -4.57 29.20 20.19
C GLN A 80 -4.63 27.67 20.19
N ARG A 81 -5.76 27.07 20.55
CA ARG A 81 -5.92 25.60 20.52
C ARG A 81 -5.80 25.06 19.09
N LYS A 82 -6.39 25.74 18.11
CA LYS A 82 -6.31 25.33 16.71
C LYS A 82 -4.88 25.44 16.17
N GLU A 83 -4.20 26.56 16.44
CA GLU A 83 -2.81 26.78 16.05
C GLU A 83 -1.88 25.76 16.72
N ALA A 84 -2.06 25.48 18.01
CA ALA A 84 -1.30 24.46 18.74
C ALA A 84 -1.51 23.06 18.13
N LYS A 85 -2.76 22.69 17.78
CA LYS A 85 -3.02 21.38 17.18
C LYS A 85 -2.40 21.24 15.78
N ILE A 86 -2.45 22.30 14.99
CA ILE A 86 -1.79 22.31 13.67
C ILE A 86 -0.28 22.14 13.86
N GLN A 87 0.33 22.87 14.79
CA GLN A 87 1.76 22.74 15.10
C GLN A 87 2.12 21.32 15.52
N GLU A 88 1.40 20.73 16.48
CA GLU A 88 1.59 19.35 16.93
C GLU A 88 1.52 18.35 15.77
N LEU A 89 0.49 18.44 14.92
CA LEU A 89 0.35 17.55 13.77
C LEU A 89 1.47 17.71 12.75
N THR A 90 1.91 18.94 12.49
CA THR A 90 3.03 19.19 11.58
C THR A 90 4.35 18.63 12.12
N GLU A 91 4.57 18.72 13.44
CA GLU A 91 5.74 18.17 14.10
C GLU A 91 5.73 16.65 14.05
N LEU A 92 4.59 16.02 14.37
CA LEU A 92 4.45 14.57 14.33
C LEU A 92 4.64 14.01 12.91
N LEU A 93 4.11 14.71 11.90
CA LEU A 93 4.31 14.36 10.50
C LEU A 93 5.80 14.47 10.11
N ASN A 94 6.48 15.53 10.53
CA ASN A 94 7.92 15.70 10.28
C ASN A 94 8.74 14.61 10.97
N GLN A 95 8.43 14.29 12.22
CA GLN A 95 9.06 13.21 12.96
C GLN A 95 8.89 11.87 12.25
N SER A 96 7.66 11.51 11.89
CA SER A 96 7.38 10.26 11.16
C SER A 96 8.11 10.22 9.80
N LYS A 97 8.21 11.34 9.09
CA LYS A 97 9.01 11.41 7.84
C LYS A 97 10.49 11.16 8.09
N LYS A 98 11.06 11.72 9.17
CA LYS A 98 12.46 11.50 9.54
C LYS A 98 12.73 10.05 9.93
N GLU A 99 11.84 9.46 10.72
CA GLU A 99 11.92 8.05 11.11
C GLU A 99 11.87 7.13 9.89
N ASN A 100 10.91 7.35 8.98
CA ASN A 100 10.82 6.62 7.72
C ASN A 100 12.09 6.74 6.87
N TYR A 101 12.65 7.95 6.76
CA TYR A 101 13.92 8.14 6.03
C TYR A 101 15.08 7.38 6.69
N SER A 102 15.16 7.40 8.03
CA SER A 102 16.18 6.66 8.77
C SER A 102 16.05 5.15 8.62
N LEU A 103 14.83 4.62 8.74
CA LEU A 103 14.54 3.19 8.54
C LEU A 103 14.86 2.76 7.12
N LYS A 104 14.50 3.56 6.12
CA LYS A 104 14.83 3.29 4.72
C LYS A 104 16.35 3.23 4.51
N LEU A 105 17.09 4.17 5.09
CA LEU A 105 18.55 4.17 5.03
C LEU A 105 19.17 2.94 5.70
N GLN A 106 18.65 2.52 6.86
CA GLN A 106 19.09 1.30 7.54
C GLN A 106 18.80 0.05 6.70
N LEU A 107 17.63 -0.03 6.06
CA LEU A 107 17.30 -1.12 5.15
C LEU A 107 18.27 -1.17 3.96
N ASP A 108 18.56 -0.02 3.34
CA ASP A 108 19.49 0.04 2.22
C ASP A 108 20.91 -0.37 2.64
N GLN A 109 21.35 0.03 3.84
CA GLN A 109 22.64 -0.38 4.41
C GLN A 109 22.70 -1.88 4.70
N LEU A 110 21.65 -2.44 5.31
CA LEU A 110 21.56 -3.88 5.59
C LEU A 110 21.56 -4.69 4.30
N LYS A 111 20.75 -4.28 3.31
CA LYS A 111 20.73 -4.90 1.97
C LYS A 111 22.09 -4.87 1.28
N GLN A 112 22.89 -3.82 1.49
CA GLN A 112 24.23 -3.73 0.92
C GLN A 112 25.25 -4.59 1.68
N SER A 113 25.09 -4.74 3.00
CA SER A 113 25.96 -5.58 3.84
C SER A 113 25.72 -7.08 3.67
N LEU A 114 24.51 -7.47 3.25
CA LEU A 114 24.19 -8.83 2.85
C LEU A 114 24.81 -9.09 1.48
N ASN A 115 25.57 -10.19 1.35
CA ASN A 115 26.13 -10.62 0.08
C ASN A 115 24.97 -10.89 -0.90
N PRO A 116 25.00 -10.43 -2.18
CA PRO A 116 23.93 -10.68 -3.15
C PRO A 116 23.62 -12.16 -3.43
N GLN A 117 24.48 -13.07 -2.97
CA GLN A 117 24.25 -14.52 -3.00
C GLN A 117 23.42 -14.98 -1.80
N GLU A 118 23.77 -14.58 -0.57
CA GLU A 118 23.05 -14.97 0.66
C GLU A 118 21.67 -14.30 0.79
N ALA A 119 21.47 -13.13 0.19
CA ALA A 119 20.18 -12.43 0.17
C ALA A 119 19.14 -13.07 -0.78
N LYS A 120 19.57 -13.96 -1.69
CA LYS A 120 18.67 -14.74 -2.54
C LYS A 120 18.19 -16.02 -1.87
N ASP A 121 18.96 -16.52 -0.91
CA ASP A 121 18.72 -17.82 -0.27
C ASP A 121 17.82 -17.73 0.97
N LEU A 122 17.49 -16.54 1.47
CA LEU A 122 16.75 -16.36 2.74
C LEU A 122 15.38 -15.67 2.61
N ASN A 123 14.94 -15.32 1.41
CA ASN A 123 13.58 -14.84 1.18
C ASN A 123 13.17 -15.10 -0.28
N TYR A 124 13.07 -16.38 -0.65
CA TYR A 124 12.43 -16.76 -1.90
C TYR A 124 10.93 -16.83 -1.67
N ASP A 125 10.27 -15.69 -1.89
CA ASP A 125 8.82 -15.67 -2.12
C ASP A 125 8.56 -16.45 -3.41
N PHE A 126 7.55 -17.31 -3.41
CA PHE A 126 7.17 -18.12 -4.57
C PHE A 126 7.20 -17.26 -5.84
N PRO A 127 7.76 -17.75 -6.96
CA PRO A 127 7.98 -16.92 -8.14
C PRO A 127 6.71 -16.19 -8.52
N SER A 128 6.78 -14.85 -8.52
CA SER A 128 5.61 -13.99 -8.67
C SER A 128 4.96 -14.16 -10.04
N THR A 129 5.67 -14.77 -10.99
CA THR A 129 5.13 -15.13 -12.30
C THR A 129 5.51 -16.56 -12.69
N LYS A 130 4.59 -17.24 -13.39
CA LYS A 130 4.82 -18.54 -14.01
C LYS A 130 6.09 -18.58 -14.90
N ASN A 131 6.37 -17.50 -15.63
CA ASN A 131 7.56 -17.43 -16.48
C ASN A 131 8.86 -17.46 -15.67
N GLU A 132 8.88 -16.83 -14.49
CA GLU A 132 10.03 -16.86 -13.60
C GLU A 132 10.31 -18.27 -13.08
N PHE A 133 9.27 -19.00 -12.66
CA PHE A 133 9.35 -20.40 -12.28
C PHE A 133 9.93 -21.27 -13.41
N ILE A 134 9.37 -21.11 -14.61
CA ILE A 134 9.82 -21.81 -15.82
C ILE A 134 11.31 -21.52 -16.06
N HIS A 135 11.74 -20.26 -16.01
CA HIS A 135 13.13 -19.90 -16.20
C HIS A 135 14.03 -20.53 -15.13
N THR A 136 13.62 -20.59 -13.87
CA THR A 136 14.41 -21.21 -12.79
C THR A 136 14.64 -22.72 -13.03
N LEU A 137 13.65 -23.43 -13.56
CA LEU A 137 13.79 -24.85 -13.89
C LEU A 137 14.64 -25.08 -15.15
N LEU A 138 14.53 -24.22 -16.16
CA LEU A 138 15.26 -24.36 -17.43
C LEU A 138 16.69 -23.77 -17.43
N LYS A 139 17.00 -22.82 -16.53
CA LYS A 139 18.28 -22.10 -16.51
C LYS A 139 19.46 -23.00 -16.10
N ASP A 140 19.20 -24.02 -15.29
CA ASP A 140 20.22 -24.94 -14.80
C ASP A 140 20.43 -26.10 -15.78
N ASN A 141 20.84 -25.76 -17.01
CA ASN A 141 21.43 -26.64 -18.01
C ASN A 141 20.73 -28.02 -18.15
N THR A 142 19.40 -28.01 -18.13
CA THR A 142 18.65 -29.16 -18.63
C THR A 142 19.13 -29.38 -20.07
N LYS A 143 19.39 -30.62 -20.47
CA LYS A 143 19.96 -30.96 -21.79
C LYS A 143 19.00 -30.60 -22.96
N HIS A 144 17.95 -29.85 -22.66
CA HIS A 144 16.79 -29.55 -23.46
C HIS A 144 16.58 -28.03 -23.46
N ASN A 145 17.40 -27.33 -24.25
CA ASN A 145 17.21 -25.90 -24.48
C ASN A 145 15.93 -25.69 -25.31
N MET A 146 14.81 -25.37 -24.65
CA MET A 146 13.57 -25.03 -25.34
C MET A 146 13.55 -23.54 -25.68
N SER A 147 13.87 -23.21 -26.93
CA SER A 147 13.56 -21.91 -27.51
C SER A 147 12.20 -21.98 -28.21
N GLY A 148 11.14 -21.41 -27.61
CA GLY A 148 9.87 -21.12 -28.32
C GLY A 148 8.56 -21.37 -27.55
N ASP A 149 7.44 -20.93 -28.17
CA ASP A 149 6.02 -20.90 -27.71
C ASP A 149 5.46 -22.14 -27.00
N ASN A 150 6.16 -23.29 -27.00
CA ASN A 150 5.70 -24.53 -26.40
C ASN A 150 5.93 -24.64 -24.88
N VAL A 151 6.76 -23.78 -24.28
CA VAL A 151 7.08 -23.86 -22.84
C VAL A 151 5.91 -23.45 -21.93
N ASN A 152 5.03 -22.57 -22.43
CA ASN A 152 3.86 -22.11 -21.67
C ASN A 152 2.66 -23.05 -21.72
N VAL A 153 2.76 -24.15 -22.46
CA VAL A 153 1.65 -25.08 -22.68
C VAL A 153 1.39 -25.87 -21.39
N SER A 154 0.36 -25.46 -20.64
CA SER A 154 -0.16 -26.21 -19.48
C SER A 154 -0.91 -27.43 -20.01
N LYS A 155 -0.31 -28.61 -19.87
CA LYS A 155 -0.88 -29.88 -20.31
C LYS A 155 -0.58 -30.96 -19.28
N THR A 156 -1.60 -31.75 -19.00
CA THR A 156 -1.47 -33.03 -18.31
C THR A 156 -1.70 -34.13 -19.33
N TYR A 157 -0.86 -35.15 -19.36
CA TYR A 157 -1.03 -36.29 -20.24
C TYR A 157 -0.59 -37.57 -19.54
N THR A 158 -1.10 -38.70 -20.00
CA THR A 158 -0.79 -40.02 -19.43
C THR A 158 0.21 -40.72 -20.32
N ASP A 159 1.35 -41.10 -19.75
CA ASP A 159 2.31 -42.01 -20.39
C ASP A 159 2.58 -43.16 -19.42
N CYS A 160 2.66 -44.39 -19.92
CA CYS A 160 2.93 -45.61 -19.13
C CYS A 160 2.11 -45.75 -17.82
N ASN A 161 0.81 -45.40 -17.83
CA ASN A 161 -0.12 -45.36 -16.68
C ASN A 161 0.23 -44.34 -15.58
N GLN A 162 1.08 -43.36 -15.87
CA GLN A 162 1.43 -42.27 -14.95
C GLN A 162 0.96 -40.93 -15.53
N GLU A 163 0.34 -40.10 -14.69
CA GLU A 163 -0.01 -38.72 -15.06
C GLU A 163 1.27 -37.86 -15.03
N LEU A 164 1.58 -37.22 -16.15
CA LEU A 164 2.72 -36.33 -16.33
C LEU A 164 2.20 -34.89 -16.51
N LEU A 165 2.82 -33.95 -15.80
CA LEU A 165 2.53 -32.52 -15.86
C LEU A 165 3.69 -31.78 -16.54
N THR A 166 3.38 -30.94 -17.53
CA THR A 166 4.36 -30.00 -18.08
C THR A 166 4.77 -28.96 -17.04
N ILE A 167 5.93 -28.32 -17.20
CA ILE A 167 6.42 -27.28 -16.27
C ILE A 167 5.34 -26.22 -15.94
N SER A 168 4.62 -25.73 -16.97
CA SER A 168 3.53 -24.76 -16.82
C SER A 168 2.39 -25.31 -15.96
N ALA A 169 2.06 -26.59 -16.10
CA ALA A 169 1.03 -27.27 -15.30
C ALA A 169 1.51 -27.60 -13.87
N VAL A 170 2.81 -27.85 -13.67
CA VAL A 170 3.39 -28.02 -12.34
C VAL A 170 3.27 -26.73 -11.54
N TRP A 171 3.54 -25.57 -12.15
CA TRP A 171 3.35 -24.28 -11.49
C TRP A 171 1.89 -24.08 -11.07
N ASP A 172 0.94 -24.33 -11.97
CA ASP A 172 -0.50 -24.23 -11.67
C ASP A 172 -0.89 -25.14 -10.49
N TYR A 173 -0.32 -26.35 -10.45
CA TYR A 173 -0.57 -27.31 -9.38
C TYR A 173 0.00 -26.88 -8.02
N LEU A 174 1.26 -26.42 -8.00
CA LEU A 174 1.91 -25.95 -6.77
C LEU A 174 1.23 -24.69 -6.22
N ASP A 175 0.83 -23.77 -7.09
CA ASP A 175 0.10 -22.56 -6.69
C ASP A 175 -1.24 -22.91 -6.00
N GLN A 176 -2.01 -23.82 -6.60
CA GLN A 176 -3.25 -24.31 -6.00
C GLN A 176 -3.02 -25.01 -4.64
N LYS A 177 -1.96 -25.83 -4.53
CA LYS A 177 -1.61 -26.53 -3.29
C LYS A 177 -1.18 -25.58 -2.20
N ARG A 178 -0.34 -24.60 -2.53
CA ARG A 178 0.09 -23.55 -1.61
C ARG A 178 -1.13 -22.86 -0.99
N SER A 179 -2.07 -22.35 -1.81
CA SER A 179 -3.26 -21.68 -1.27
C SER A 179 -4.08 -22.59 -0.35
N SER A 180 -4.20 -23.87 -0.67
CA SER A 180 -4.92 -24.84 0.15
C SER A 180 -4.21 -25.16 1.48
N ILE A 181 -2.88 -25.15 1.48
CA ILE A 181 -2.02 -25.46 2.64
C ILE A 181 -1.93 -24.24 3.58
N GLU A 182 -1.84 -23.03 3.02
CA GLU A 182 -1.89 -21.77 3.78
C GLU A 182 -3.22 -21.59 4.53
N GLU A 183 -4.34 -21.99 3.94
CA GLU A 183 -5.65 -22.02 4.64
C GLU A 183 -5.66 -22.93 5.86
N ASN A 184 -4.84 -23.98 5.87
CA ASN A 184 -4.68 -24.90 7.00
C ASN A 184 -3.63 -24.41 8.02
N GLY A 185 -2.98 -23.27 7.80
CA GLY A 185 -1.93 -22.73 8.67
C GLY A 185 -0.60 -23.46 8.55
N GLN A 186 -0.35 -24.08 7.40
CA GLN A 186 0.90 -24.77 7.08
C GLN A 186 1.67 -23.98 6.02
N GLU A 187 2.98 -24.20 5.94
CA GLU A 187 3.86 -23.57 4.95
C GLU A 187 4.47 -24.64 4.01
N LEU A 188 4.61 -24.28 2.73
CA LEU A 188 5.17 -25.16 1.69
C LEU A 188 6.51 -24.61 1.22
N ASP A 189 7.58 -25.39 1.36
CA ASP A 189 8.90 -25.02 0.84
C ASP A 189 9.01 -25.34 -0.65
N ILE A 190 8.68 -24.36 -1.50
CA ILE A 190 8.76 -24.51 -2.95
C ILE A 190 10.21 -24.67 -3.42
N GLN A 191 11.19 -24.10 -2.74
CA GLN A 191 12.58 -24.14 -3.20
C GLN A 191 13.09 -25.58 -3.18
N SER A 192 12.89 -26.29 -2.08
CA SER A 192 13.29 -27.69 -1.96
C SER A 192 12.54 -28.60 -2.94
N ILE A 193 11.25 -28.31 -3.21
CA ILE A 193 10.48 -29.03 -4.24
C ILE A 193 11.09 -28.81 -5.63
N VAL A 194 11.36 -27.56 -6.00
CA VAL A 194 11.94 -27.21 -7.31
C VAL A 194 13.32 -27.83 -7.49
N GLU A 195 14.16 -27.83 -6.45
CA GLU A 195 15.47 -28.48 -6.46
C GLU A 195 15.37 -30.01 -6.63
N SER A 196 14.39 -30.63 -5.97
CA SER A 196 14.13 -32.07 -6.08
C SER A 196 13.50 -32.47 -7.41
N LEU A 197 12.74 -31.56 -8.04
CA LEU A 197 12.20 -31.77 -9.38
C LEU A 197 13.30 -31.71 -10.45
N LYS A 198 14.29 -30.84 -10.29
CA LYS A 198 15.42 -30.73 -11.23
C LYS A 198 16.12 -32.10 -11.38
N GLY A 199 16.26 -32.54 -12.63
CA GLY A 199 16.89 -33.83 -12.96
C GLY A 199 15.94 -35.03 -13.03
N ASN A 200 14.70 -34.92 -12.54
CA ASN A 200 13.65 -35.93 -12.67
C ASN A 200 12.74 -35.71 -13.89
N GLU A 201 13.22 -34.97 -14.89
CA GLU A 201 12.49 -34.60 -16.10
C GLU A 201 12.32 -35.77 -17.07
N ARG A 202 11.09 -35.96 -17.54
CA ARG A 202 10.79 -36.83 -18.67
C ARG A 202 10.48 -35.98 -19.89
N CYS A 203 11.29 -36.14 -20.93
CA CYS A 203 11.07 -35.45 -22.18
C CYS A 203 9.97 -36.13 -23.00
N HIS A 204 8.99 -35.35 -23.36
CA HIS A 204 7.98 -35.71 -24.34
C HIS A 204 7.96 -34.65 -25.45
N GLY A 205 7.25 -34.91 -26.54
CA GLY A 205 7.19 -33.99 -27.69
C GLY A 205 6.67 -32.57 -27.39
N TYR A 206 6.28 -32.25 -26.15
CA TYR A 206 5.89 -30.90 -25.72
C TYR A 206 6.82 -30.30 -24.64
N GLY A 207 7.96 -30.93 -24.32
CA GLY A 207 8.98 -30.39 -23.41
C GLY A 207 9.31 -31.28 -22.22
N PRO A 208 9.94 -30.73 -21.17
CA PRO A 208 10.11 -31.40 -19.89
C PRO A 208 8.77 -31.53 -19.16
N ALA A 209 8.49 -32.73 -18.68
CA ALA A 209 7.38 -33.00 -17.77
C ALA A 209 7.80 -33.85 -16.59
N TYR A 210 7.02 -33.77 -15.52
CA TYR A 210 7.26 -34.44 -14.25
C TYR A 210 6.07 -35.32 -13.91
N ALA A 211 6.33 -36.44 -13.22
CA ALA A 211 5.28 -37.31 -12.75
C ALA A 211 4.50 -36.66 -11.61
N LYS A 212 3.16 -36.66 -11.72
CA LYS A 212 2.27 -36.16 -10.68
C LYS A 212 2.53 -36.84 -9.34
N SER A 213 2.74 -38.15 -9.36
CA SER A 213 3.05 -38.92 -8.15
C SER A 213 4.28 -38.41 -7.42
N LEU A 214 5.31 -37.98 -8.16
CA LEU A 214 6.53 -37.40 -7.59
C LEU A 214 6.23 -36.01 -6.99
N ILE A 215 5.47 -35.18 -7.69
CA ILE A 215 5.11 -33.85 -7.18
C ILE A 215 4.25 -33.97 -5.91
N ASP A 216 3.30 -34.90 -5.88
CA ASP A 216 2.45 -35.16 -4.71
C ASP A 216 3.28 -35.61 -3.50
N GLU A 217 4.25 -36.49 -3.72
CA GLU A 217 5.21 -36.94 -2.70
C GLU A 217 6.03 -35.75 -2.17
N LEU A 218 6.65 -34.96 -3.05
CA LEU A 218 7.45 -33.80 -2.67
C LEU A 218 6.62 -32.74 -1.93
N VAL A 219 5.40 -32.46 -2.40
CA VAL A 219 4.51 -31.53 -1.70
C VAL A 219 4.24 -32.02 -0.29
N SER A 220 3.95 -33.32 -0.10
CA SER A 220 3.71 -33.88 1.24
C SER A 220 4.95 -33.90 2.14
N GLU A 221 6.15 -34.04 1.56
CA GLU A 221 7.41 -34.07 2.30
C GLU A 221 7.84 -32.67 2.74
N PHE A 222 7.65 -31.66 1.89
CA PHE A 222 8.08 -30.28 2.13
C PHE A 222 6.97 -29.35 2.65
N THR A 223 5.88 -29.91 3.17
CA THR A 223 4.93 -29.16 4.02
C THR A 223 5.34 -29.20 5.48
N TYR A 224 5.32 -28.03 6.13
CA TYR A 224 5.61 -27.89 7.55
C TYR A 224 4.42 -27.25 8.28
N ASP A 225 4.17 -27.68 9.51
CA ASP A 225 3.23 -27.01 10.41
C ASP A 225 3.91 -25.76 10.99
N SER A 226 3.26 -24.60 10.88
CA SER A 226 3.76 -23.32 11.42
C SER A 226 3.72 -23.26 12.95
#